data_AF-A0A3P8V411-F1
#
_entry.id   AF-A0A3P8V411-F1
#
_cell.length_a   1.000
_cell.length_b   1.000
_cell.length_c   1.000
_cell.angle_alpha   90.00
_cell.angle_beta   90.00
_cell.angle_gamma   90.00
#
_symmetry.space_group_name_H-M   'P 1'
#
loop_
_entity.id
_entity.type
_entity.pdbx_description
1 polymer ?
#
loop_
_entity_poly.entity_id
_entity_poly.type
_entity_poly.pdbx_seq_one_letter_code
_entity_poly.pdbx_strand_id
1 'polypeptide(L)'
;MLEEQMVRLLTRENIYMSLLTLSYNSLSWKDTTNCHRTASMICWALLRQVMGGNLLPEAVTWFLTSVLRGLQIHGQHEVCYIALSQLAMLIYENLRPRYMELRMVMAQIPNISLEALGQYDERLMDPNAQKVGEKRRKDQFKKLIAGAKALCQQFRKEVHIRNLPSLFKKPKQEKDLIDSSEPLGLAALF
;
A
#
# COMPACT_ATOMS: atom_id res chain seq x y z
N MET A 1 11.52 -30.27 -1.74
CA MET A 1 12.08 -29.87 -0.44
C MET A 1 11.64 -28.48 0.06
N LEU A 2 12.00 -27.34 -0.57
CA LEU A 2 11.52 -26.01 -0.13
C LEU A 2 10.00 -25.83 -0.28
N GLU A 3 9.43 -26.30 -1.39
CA GLU A 3 7.98 -26.25 -1.62
C GLU A 3 7.20 -27.13 -0.62
N GLU A 4 7.70 -28.33 -0.31
CA GLU A 4 7.04 -29.22 0.66
C GLU A 4 7.08 -28.67 2.08
N GLN A 5 8.16 -27.99 2.47
CA GLN A 5 8.26 -27.31 3.76
C GLN A 5 7.30 -26.12 3.82
N MET A 6 7.18 -25.36 2.72
CA MET A 6 6.20 -24.27 2.61
C MET A 6 4.77 -24.80 2.74
N VAL A 7 4.42 -25.87 2.02
CA VAL A 7 3.10 -26.52 2.09
C VAL A 7 2.80 -27.02 3.51
N ARG A 8 3.79 -27.61 4.20
CA ARG A 8 3.67 -28.06 5.60
C ARG A 8 3.50 -26.92 6.60
N LEU A 9 4.15 -25.78 6.36
CA LEU A 9 4.00 -24.59 7.20
C LEU A 9 2.61 -23.96 7.02
N LEU A 10 2.13 -23.93 5.78
CA LEU A 10 0.82 -23.41 5.39
C LEU A 10 -0.34 -24.33 5.83
N THR A 11 -0.08 -25.58 6.20
CA THR A 11 -1.10 -26.51 6.73
C THR A 11 -1.48 -26.19 8.18
N ARG A 12 -0.68 -25.38 8.89
CA ARG A 12 -1.02 -24.90 10.23
C ARG A 12 -1.80 -23.60 10.10
N GLU A 13 -3.09 -23.65 10.41
CA GLU A 13 -4.02 -22.51 10.36
C GLU A 13 -3.45 -21.25 11.03
N ASN A 14 -2.86 -21.38 12.23
CA ASN A 14 -2.29 -20.25 12.97
C ASN A 14 -1.10 -19.58 12.26
N ILE A 15 -0.25 -20.36 11.60
CA ILE A 15 0.94 -19.84 10.90
C ILE A 15 0.50 -19.16 9.61
N TYR A 16 -0.43 -19.79 8.89
CA TYR A 16 -1.01 -19.25 7.67
C TYR A 16 -1.68 -17.89 7.92
N MET A 17 -2.54 -17.82 8.93
CA MET A 17 -3.22 -16.59 9.32
C MET A 17 -2.24 -15.50 9.76
N SER A 18 -1.20 -15.87 10.53
CA SER A 18 -0.15 -14.93 10.93
C SER A 18 0.60 -14.35 9.72
N LEU A 19 0.95 -15.20 8.74
CA LEU A 19 1.63 -14.76 7.52
C LEU A 19 0.74 -13.85 6.66
N LEU A 20 -0.53 -14.21 6.53
CA LEU A 20 -1.53 -13.42 5.80
C LEU A 20 -1.70 -12.03 6.45
N THR A 21 -1.93 -11.99 7.76
CA THR A 21 -2.07 -10.73 8.52
C THR A 21 -0.80 -9.89 8.46
N LEU A 22 0.38 -10.50 8.62
CA LEU A 22 1.67 -9.79 8.52
C LEU A 22 1.88 -9.19 7.13
N SER A 23 1.60 -9.96 6.07
CA SER A 23 1.79 -9.52 4.68
C SER A 23 0.95 -8.27 4.38
N TYR A 24 -0.34 -8.28 4.75
CA TYR A 24 -1.24 -7.15 4.53
C TYR A 24 -0.92 -5.95 5.43
N ASN A 25 -0.51 -6.16 6.69
CA ASN A 25 -0.06 -5.08 7.56
C ASN A 25 1.21 -4.40 7.04
N SER A 26 2.13 -5.18 6.45
CA SER A 26 3.40 -4.66 5.96
C SER A 26 3.26 -3.71 4.76
N LEU A 27 2.12 -3.73 4.06
CA LEU A 27 1.79 -2.77 2.99
C LEU A 27 1.75 -1.31 3.46
N SER A 28 1.60 -1.10 4.77
CA SER A 28 1.57 0.23 5.39
C SER A 28 2.88 0.61 6.09
N TRP A 29 3.91 -0.23 6.03
CA TRP A 29 5.23 0.11 6.56
C TRP A 29 5.91 1.12 5.64
N LYS A 30 6.74 2.02 6.18
CA LYS A 30 7.46 3.05 5.39
C LYS A 30 8.64 2.46 4.59
N ASP A 31 8.40 1.36 3.89
CA ASP A 31 9.32 0.68 2.98
C ASP A 31 8.60 0.41 1.65
N THR A 32 8.87 1.26 0.66
CA THR A 32 8.31 1.18 -0.69
C THR A 32 8.70 -0.12 -1.40
N THR A 33 9.90 -0.66 -1.15
CA THR A 33 10.36 -1.91 -1.76
C THR A 33 9.58 -3.10 -1.20
N ASN A 34 9.42 -3.14 0.12
CA ASN A 34 8.57 -4.14 0.77
C ASN A 34 7.13 -4.07 0.29
N CYS A 35 6.54 -2.86 0.26
CA CYS A 35 5.18 -2.66 -0.22
C CYS A 35 5.00 -3.21 -1.64
N HIS A 36 5.88 -2.84 -2.57
CA HIS A 36 5.83 -3.32 -3.95
C HIS A 36 5.95 -4.85 -4.04
N ARG A 37 6.96 -5.46 -3.42
CA ARG A 37 7.17 -6.91 -3.49
C ARG A 37 6.01 -7.69 -2.89
N THR A 38 5.57 -7.29 -1.71
CA THR A 38 4.50 -7.98 -0.97
C THR A 38 3.16 -7.84 -1.69
N ALA A 39 2.82 -6.65 -2.21
CA ALA A 39 1.61 -6.44 -2.99
C ALA A 39 1.60 -7.24 -4.30
N SER A 40 2.72 -7.27 -5.03
CA SER A 40 2.81 -7.91 -6.34
C SER A 40 2.87 -9.44 -6.28
N MET A 41 3.50 -10.02 -5.25
CA MET A 41 3.83 -11.44 -5.23
C MET A 41 3.16 -12.24 -4.12
N ILE A 42 2.91 -11.63 -2.95
CA ILE A 42 2.60 -12.38 -1.72
C ILE A 42 1.11 -12.28 -1.39
N CYS A 43 0.56 -11.07 -1.26
CA CYS A 43 -0.78 -10.86 -0.72
C CYS A 43 -1.86 -11.65 -1.44
N TRP A 44 -1.89 -11.59 -2.78
CA TRP A 44 -2.89 -12.33 -3.56
C TRP A 44 -2.67 -13.84 -3.52
N ALA A 45 -1.41 -14.29 -3.59
CA ALA A 45 -1.07 -15.71 -3.55
C ALA A 45 -1.53 -16.35 -2.24
N LEU A 46 -1.41 -15.63 -1.13
CA LEU A 46 -1.98 -16.03 0.14
C LEU A 46 -3.52 -15.99 0.08
N LEU A 47 -4.14 -14.82 -0.08
CA LEU A 47 -5.61 -14.70 -0.03
C LEU A 47 -6.35 -15.72 -0.93
N ARG A 48 -5.79 -16.06 -2.10
CA ARG A 48 -6.35 -17.05 -3.02
C ARG A 48 -6.50 -18.46 -2.43
N GLN A 49 -5.68 -18.86 -1.46
CA GLN A 49 -5.80 -20.19 -0.82
C GLN A 49 -7.00 -20.29 0.12
N VAL A 50 -7.42 -19.16 0.71
CA VAL A 50 -8.49 -19.14 1.73
C VAL A 50 -9.80 -18.55 1.23
N MET A 51 -9.80 -17.84 0.10
CA MET A 51 -11.01 -17.21 -0.46
C MET A 51 -12.11 -18.20 -0.89
N GLY A 52 -11.77 -19.47 -1.13
CA GLY A 52 -12.74 -20.53 -1.39
C GLY A 52 -13.57 -20.91 -0.15
N GLY A 53 -13.04 -20.67 1.05
CA GLY A 53 -13.72 -20.90 2.31
C GLY A 53 -14.73 -19.81 2.67
N ASN A 54 -15.27 -19.88 3.89
CA ASN A 54 -16.10 -18.84 4.48
C ASN A 54 -15.22 -17.91 5.30
N LEU A 55 -14.87 -16.77 4.73
CA LEU A 55 -14.16 -15.70 5.43
C LEU A 55 -15.19 -14.88 6.21
N LEU A 56 -14.79 -14.40 7.38
CA LEU A 56 -15.60 -13.42 8.11
C LEU A 56 -15.67 -12.10 7.30
N PRO A 57 -16.84 -11.45 7.19
CA PRO A 57 -16.98 -10.17 6.50
C PRO A 57 -15.99 -9.09 6.98
N GLU A 58 -15.69 -9.08 8.28
CA GLU A 58 -14.71 -8.19 8.90
C GLU A 58 -13.30 -8.45 8.37
N ALA A 59 -12.91 -9.71 8.17
CA ALA A 59 -11.61 -10.05 7.59
C ALA A 59 -11.54 -9.61 6.12
N VAL A 60 -12.62 -9.79 5.37
CA VAL A 60 -12.71 -9.40 3.95
C VAL A 60 -12.57 -7.89 3.79
N THR A 61 -13.31 -7.10 4.57
CA THR A 61 -13.20 -5.65 4.57
C THR A 61 -11.82 -5.18 5.05
N TRP A 62 -11.22 -5.87 6.02
CA TRP A 62 -9.87 -5.60 6.51
C TRP A 62 -8.80 -5.76 5.42
N PHE A 63 -8.88 -6.80 4.58
CA PHE A 63 -7.94 -6.97 3.46
C PHE A 63 -7.98 -5.80 2.48
N LEU A 64 -9.18 -5.42 2.04
CA LEU A 64 -9.32 -4.29 1.11
C LEU A 64 -8.86 -2.98 1.75
N THR A 65 -9.27 -2.72 3.00
CA THR A 65 -8.87 -1.53 3.76
C THR A 65 -7.36 -1.45 3.94
N SER A 66 -6.68 -2.57 4.21
CA SER A 66 -5.23 -2.63 4.32
C SER A 66 -4.52 -2.24 3.03
N VAL A 67 -5.05 -2.66 1.88
CA VAL A 67 -4.52 -2.27 0.56
C VAL A 67 -4.78 -0.79 0.27
N LEU A 68 -5.97 -0.28 0.57
CA LEU A 68 -6.30 1.14 0.43
C LEU A 68 -5.43 2.03 1.33
N ARG A 69 -5.09 1.57 2.53
CA ARG A 69 -4.11 2.24 3.42
C ARG A 69 -2.70 2.23 2.82
N GLY A 70 -2.27 1.11 2.24
CA GLY A 70 -1.03 1.05 1.46
C GLY A 70 -1.03 2.06 0.30
N LEU A 71 -2.17 2.23 -0.39
CA LEU A 71 -2.32 3.23 -1.46
C LEU A 71 -2.23 4.66 -0.95
N GLN A 72 -2.76 4.94 0.23
CA GLN A 72 -2.57 6.23 0.88
C GLN A 72 -1.07 6.46 1.11
N ILE A 73 -0.35 5.52 1.72
CA ILE A 73 1.05 5.71 2.14
C ILE A 73 2.04 5.73 0.97
N HIS A 74 1.85 4.87 -0.04
CA HIS A 74 2.81 4.64 -1.13
C HIS A 74 2.30 5.04 -2.52
N GLY A 75 1.05 5.49 -2.66
CA GLY A 75 0.42 5.76 -3.97
C GLY A 75 1.10 6.86 -4.80
N GLN A 76 2.02 7.62 -4.22
CA GLN A 76 2.92 8.53 -4.96
C GLN A 76 3.94 7.79 -5.83
N HIS A 77 4.36 6.58 -5.44
CA HIS A 77 5.30 5.77 -6.19
C HIS A 77 4.55 4.95 -7.23
N GLU A 78 4.86 5.15 -8.51
CA GLU A 78 4.15 4.52 -9.62
C GLU A 78 4.11 2.99 -9.51
N VAL A 79 5.24 2.36 -9.17
CA VAL A 79 5.33 0.89 -9.02
C VAL A 79 4.42 0.37 -7.91
N CYS A 80 4.33 1.06 -6.77
CA CYS A 80 3.43 0.68 -5.68
C CYS A 80 1.98 0.96 -6.06
N TYR A 81 1.70 2.09 -6.69
CA TYR A 81 0.36 2.42 -7.16
C TYR A 81 -0.18 1.35 -8.11
N ILE A 82 0.61 0.92 -9.09
CA ILE A 82 0.23 -0.14 -10.04
C ILE A 82 -0.05 -1.45 -9.28
N ALA A 83 0.89 -1.89 -8.44
CA ALA A 83 0.78 -3.15 -7.70
C ALA A 83 -0.43 -3.17 -6.75
N LEU A 84 -0.60 -2.12 -5.95
CA LEU A 84 -1.70 -2.02 -4.99
C LEU A 84 -3.06 -1.82 -5.68
N SER A 85 -3.11 -1.07 -6.77
CA SER A 85 -4.35 -0.92 -7.56
C SER A 85 -4.79 -2.27 -8.14
N GLN A 86 -3.83 -3.04 -8.66
CA GLN A 86 -4.09 -4.38 -9.17
C GLN A 86 -4.55 -5.33 -8.05
N LEU A 87 -3.89 -5.30 -6.89
CA LEU A 87 -4.27 -6.12 -5.75
C LEU A 87 -5.68 -5.76 -5.23
N ALA A 88 -5.99 -4.47 -5.08
CA ALA A 88 -7.31 -4.02 -4.67
C ALA A 88 -8.40 -4.48 -5.66
N MET A 89 -8.13 -4.39 -6.97
CA MET A 89 -9.04 -4.87 -8.01
C MET A 89 -9.28 -6.38 -7.89
N LEU A 90 -8.22 -7.18 -7.73
CA LEU A 90 -8.33 -8.63 -7.57
C LEU A 90 -9.18 -9.00 -6.34
N ILE A 91 -8.93 -8.36 -5.20
CA ILE A 91 -9.71 -8.56 -3.97
C ILE A 91 -11.18 -8.21 -4.22
N TYR A 92 -11.44 -7.04 -4.80
CA TYR A 92 -12.80 -6.58 -5.04
C TYR A 92 -13.54 -7.51 -6.00
N GLU A 93 -12.99 -7.79 -7.18
CA GLU A 93 -13.66 -8.61 -8.20
C GLU A 93 -13.98 -10.03 -7.71
N ASN A 94 -13.08 -10.64 -6.94
CA ASN A 94 -13.23 -12.03 -6.54
C ASN A 94 -14.06 -12.24 -5.28
N LEU A 95 -14.15 -11.24 -4.40
CA LEU A 95 -14.88 -11.35 -3.15
C LEU A 95 -16.22 -10.60 -3.17
N ARG A 96 -16.36 -9.53 -3.97
CA ARG A 96 -17.59 -8.72 -4.05
C ARG A 96 -18.86 -9.51 -4.38
N PRO A 97 -18.84 -10.58 -5.19
CA PRO A 97 -20.03 -11.39 -5.42
C PRO A 97 -20.58 -12.08 -4.17
N ARG A 98 -19.72 -12.33 -3.16
CA ARG A 98 -20.06 -13.01 -1.90
C ARG A 98 -20.17 -12.06 -0.70
N TYR A 99 -19.46 -10.93 -0.72
CA TYR A 99 -19.33 -9.99 0.40
C TYR A 99 -19.73 -8.58 -0.05
N MET A 100 -20.93 -8.15 0.35
CA MET A 100 -21.49 -6.83 -0.02
C MET A 100 -20.79 -5.66 0.70
N GLU A 101 -20.16 -5.93 1.84
CA GLU A 101 -19.46 -4.98 2.69
C GLU A 101 -18.28 -4.32 1.97
N LEU A 102 -17.71 -4.98 0.95
CA LEU A 102 -16.67 -4.38 0.11
C LEU A 102 -17.15 -3.13 -0.62
N ARG A 103 -18.44 -3.07 -1.01
CA ARG A 103 -19.03 -1.86 -1.58
C ARG A 103 -19.05 -0.72 -0.57
N MET A 104 -19.32 -1.02 0.70
CA MET A 104 -19.34 -0.02 1.78
C MET A 104 -17.94 0.56 2.00
N VAL A 105 -16.89 -0.28 1.95
CA VAL A 105 -15.49 0.18 2.02
C VAL A 105 -15.15 1.09 0.84
N MET A 106 -15.53 0.69 -0.39
CA MET A 106 -15.28 1.52 -1.59
C MET A 106 -16.02 2.86 -1.53
N ALA A 107 -17.27 2.88 -1.06
CA ALA A 107 -18.07 4.08 -0.95
C ALA A 107 -17.49 5.13 0.02
N GLN A 108 -16.60 4.72 0.94
CA GLN A 108 -15.90 5.62 1.87
C GLN A 108 -14.66 6.29 1.24
N ILE A 109 -14.25 5.89 0.03
CA ILE A 109 -13.12 6.51 -0.66
C ILE A 109 -13.47 7.97 -1.00
N PRO A 110 -12.62 8.96 -0.65
CA PRO A 110 -12.89 10.36 -0.94
C PRO A 110 -13.13 10.62 -2.44
N ASN A 111 -14.14 11.42 -2.78
CA ASN A 111 -14.47 11.79 -4.17
C ASN A 111 -14.77 10.60 -5.10
N ILE A 112 -15.19 9.45 -4.58
CA ILE A 112 -15.64 8.33 -5.41
C ILE A 112 -16.97 8.67 -6.10
N SER A 113 -17.10 8.31 -7.38
CA SER A 113 -18.39 8.34 -8.08
C SER A 113 -19.18 7.07 -7.72
N LEU A 114 -20.25 7.22 -6.93
CA LEU A 114 -21.15 6.12 -6.56
C LEU A 114 -21.88 5.53 -7.77
N GLU A 115 -22.15 6.35 -8.78
CA GLU A 115 -22.71 5.91 -10.06
C GLU A 115 -21.72 5.00 -10.80
N ALA A 116 -20.46 5.43 -10.94
CA ALA A 116 -19.43 4.61 -11.58
C ALA A 116 -19.16 3.32 -10.80
N LEU A 117 -19.22 3.35 -9.47
CA LEU A 117 -19.14 2.16 -8.61
C LEU A 117 -20.34 1.23 -8.83
N GLY A 118 -21.55 1.77 -8.99
CA GLY A 118 -22.75 1.02 -9.38
C GLY A 118 -22.57 0.30 -10.71
N GLN A 119 -22.17 1.03 -11.76
CA GLN A 119 -21.92 0.46 -13.08
C GLN A 119 -20.80 -0.59 -13.09
N TYR A 120 -19.79 -0.43 -12.23
CA TYR A 120 -18.74 -1.42 -12.07
C TYR A 120 -19.27 -2.71 -11.43
N ASP A 121 -20.07 -2.59 -10.37
CA ASP A 121 -20.71 -3.72 -9.68
C ASP A 121 -21.65 -4.48 -10.61
N GLU A 122 -22.53 -3.79 -11.34
CA GLU A 122 -23.46 -4.42 -12.28
C GLU A 122 -22.72 -5.27 -13.32
N ARG A 123 -21.64 -4.73 -13.90
CA ARG A 123 -20.79 -5.47 -14.85
C ARG A 123 -20.06 -6.64 -14.22
N LEU A 124 -19.67 -6.53 -12.96
CA LEU A 124 -18.99 -7.62 -12.27
C LEU A 124 -19.95 -8.81 -12.02
N MET A 125 -21.23 -8.52 -11.80
CA MET A 125 -22.25 -9.52 -11.53
C MET A 125 -22.89 -10.09 -12.81
N ASP A 126 -22.77 -9.40 -13.94
CA ASP A 126 -23.26 -9.87 -15.24
C ASP A 126 -22.28 -10.88 -15.89
N PRO A 127 -22.66 -12.16 -16.03
CA PRO A 127 -21.82 -13.18 -16.68
C PRO A 127 -21.50 -12.85 -18.15
N ASN A 128 -22.32 -12.04 -18.81
CA ASN A 128 -22.17 -11.65 -20.22
C ASN A 128 -21.30 -10.40 -20.43
N ALA A 129 -20.97 -9.68 -19.36
CA ALA A 129 -20.20 -8.43 -19.40
C ALA A 129 -18.68 -8.61 -19.52
N GLN A 130 -18.18 -9.86 -19.57
CA GLN A 130 -16.75 -10.18 -19.76
C GLN A 130 -16.14 -9.68 -21.08
N LYS A 131 -16.94 -9.10 -21.99
CA LYS A 131 -16.48 -8.54 -23.28
C LYS A 131 -15.68 -7.24 -23.15
N VAL A 132 -15.67 -6.60 -21.98
CA VAL A 132 -14.83 -5.42 -21.75
C VAL A 132 -13.38 -5.86 -21.55
N GLY A 133 -12.49 -5.46 -22.47
CA GLY A 133 -11.08 -5.80 -22.41
C GLY A 133 -10.43 -5.46 -21.06
N GLU A 134 -9.55 -6.34 -20.59
CA GLU A 134 -8.92 -6.28 -19.26
C GLU A 134 -8.30 -4.92 -18.94
N LYS A 135 -7.69 -4.27 -19.93
CA LYS A 135 -7.12 -2.92 -19.82
C LYS A 135 -8.16 -1.88 -19.41
N ARG A 136 -9.33 -1.88 -20.06
CA ARG A 136 -10.41 -0.91 -19.77
C ARG A 136 -10.98 -1.12 -18.37
N ARG A 137 -11.09 -2.38 -17.93
CA ARG A 137 -11.55 -2.72 -16.58
C ARG A 137 -10.57 -2.22 -15.51
N LYS A 138 -9.27 -2.46 -15.70
CA LYS A 138 -8.20 -1.93 -14.85
C LYS A 138 -8.24 -0.41 -14.76
N ASP A 139 -8.41 0.27 -15.89
CA ASP A 139 -8.44 1.73 -15.93
C ASP A 139 -9.69 2.30 -15.23
N GLN A 140 -10.85 1.64 -15.37
CA GLN A 140 -12.06 2.00 -14.64
C GLN A 140 -11.88 1.83 -13.13
N PHE A 141 -11.33 0.71 -12.69
CA PHE A 141 -11.09 0.47 -11.27
C PHE A 141 -10.12 1.48 -10.66
N LYS A 142 -9.02 1.78 -11.36
CA LYS A 142 -8.06 2.82 -10.95
C LYS A 142 -8.70 4.19 -10.74
N LYS A 143 -9.71 4.55 -11.56
CA LYS A 143 -10.47 5.80 -11.38
C LYS A 143 -11.29 5.79 -10.10
N LEU A 144 -11.89 4.66 -9.72
CA LEU A 144 -12.68 4.53 -8.48
C LEU A 144 -11.82 4.73 -7.24
N ILE A 145 -10.60 4.18 -7.23
CA ILE A 145 -9.69 4.26 -6.07
C ILE A 145 -8.78 5.49 -6.09
N ALA A 146 -8.90 6.38 -7.07
CA ALA A 146 -8.01 7.54 -7.21
C ALA A 146 -8.03 8.45 -5.97
N GLY A 147 -9.18 8.55 -5.29
CA GLY A 147 -9.33 9.28 -4.04
C GLY A 147 -8.52 8.73 -2.86
N ALA A 148 -8.22 7.43 -2.84
CA ALA A 148 -7.41 6.82 -1.80
C ALA A 148 -5.96 7.33 -1.84
N LYS A 149 -5.45 7.67 -3.03
CA LYS A 149 -4.13 8.31 -3.20
C LYS A 149 -4.12 9.78 -2.76
N ALA A 150 -5.26 10.47 -2.85
CA ALA A 150 -5.34 11.93 -2.70
C ALA A 150 -5.10 12.41 -1.25
N LEU A 151 -5.41 11.59 -0.24
CA LEU A 151 -5.22 11.97 1.17
C LEU A 151 -3.75 12.31 1.49
N CYS A 152 -2.78 11.55 1.00
CA CYS A 152 -1.36 11.85 1.21
C CYS A 152 -0.82 13.00 0.34
N GLN A 153 -1.53 13.38 -0.73
CA GLN A 153 -1.19 14.54 -1.53
C GLN A 153 -1.76 15.84 -0.95
N GLN A 154 -2.90 15.80 -0.24
CA GLN A 154 -3.49 16.97 0.42
C GLN A 154 -2.61 17.53 1.54
N PHE A 155 -1.89 16.67 2.29
CA PHE A 155 -0.90 17.10 3.30
C PHE A 155 0.43 17.59 2.71
N ARG A 156 0.64 17.51 1.38
CA ARG A 156 1.78 18.12 0.69
C ARG A 156 1.53 19.54 0.22
N LYS A 157 0.32 20.10 0.40
CA LYS A 157 0.16 21.55 0.27
C LYS A 157 1.00 22.15 1.40
N GLU A 158 2.21 22.58 1.05
CA GLU A 158 3.16 23.18 1.97
C GLU A 158 2.40 24.16 2.85
N VAL A 159 2.32 23.84 4.15
CA VAL A 159 2.04 24.87 5.12
C VAL A 159 3.28 25.75 5.08
N HIS A 160 3.25 26.79 4.26
CA HIS A 160 4.20 27.89 4.32
C HIS A 160 4.00 28.55 5.68
N ILE A 161 4.57 27.97 6.73
CA ILE A 161 4.67 28.61 8.03
C ILE A 161 5.72 29.70 7.83
N ARG A 162 5.26 30.91 7.46
CA ARG A 162 6.14 32.07 7.19
C ARG A 162 7.07 32.41 8.37
N ASN A 163 6.81 31.85 9.55
CA ASN A 163 7.51 32.11 10.80
C ASN A 163 8.14 30.86 11.44
N LEU A 164 8.47 29.79 10.70
CA LEU A 164 9.25 28.70 11.29
C LEU A 164 10.76 29.01 11.19
N PRO A 165 11.49 29.18 12.30
CA PRO A 165 12.94 29.29 12.24
C PRO A 165 13.54 27.99 11.69
N SER A 166 14.45 28.12 10.71
CA SER A 166 15.11 26.97 10.07
C SER A 166 15.84 26.11 11.11
N LEU A 167 15.40 24.85 11.28
CA LEU A 167 16.04 23.88 12.19
C LEU A 167 17.36 23.35 11.65
N PHE A 168 17.65 23.54 10.36
CA PHE A 168 18.90 23.13 9.75
C PHE A 168 19.72 24.38 9.43
N LYS A 169 20.48 24.85 10.43
CA LYS A 169 21.67 25.65 10.13
C LYS A 169 22.65 24.71 9.44
N LYS A 170 22.95 24.97 8.16
CA LYS A 170 24.10 24.36 7.50
C LYS A 170 25.33 24.64 8.38
N PRO A 171 26.20 23.64 8.66
CA PRO A 171 27.47 23.93 9.31
C PRO A 171 28.16 25.03 8.50
N LYS A 172 28.54 26.13 9.16
CA LYS A 172 29.48 27.07 8.57
C LYS A 172 30.74 26.26 8.26
N GLN A 173 31.13 26.18 7.00
CA GLN A 173 32.52 25.84 6.68
C GLN A 173 33.37 26.92 7.34
N GLU A 174 34.02 26.53 8.43
CA GLU A 174 35.07 27.32 9.04
C GLU A 174 36.19 27.41 8.01
N LYS A 175 36.50 28.64 7.57
CA LYS A 175 37.66 28.86 6.71
C LYS A 175 38.89 28.52 7.53
N ASP A 176 39.72 27.64 7.01
CA ASP A 176 41.05 27.35 7.53
C ASP A 176 41.81 28.66 7.79
N LEU A 177 41.98 29.01 9.06
CA LEU A 177 42.95 30.01 9.51
C LEU A 177 44.23 29.24 9.85
N ILE A 178 44.97 28.85 8.82
CA ILE A 178 46.39 28.49 8.97
C ILE A 178 47.14 29.82 9.05
N ASP A 179 47.35 30.33 10.26
CA ASP A 179 48.64 30.90 10.68
C ASP A 179 48.54 31.38 12.14
N SER A 180 49.11 30.61 13.06
CA SER A 180 49.67 31.08 14.33
C SER A 180 50.42 29.91 14.98
N SER A 181 51.74 30.00 14.94
CA SER A 181 52.70 29.15 15.62
C SER A 181 52.38 28.99 17.12
N GLU A 182 51.97 27.80 17.54
CA GLU A 182 52.15 27.30 18.92
C GLU A 182 51.96 25.77 18.95
N PRO A 183 52.92 24.99 19.48
CA PRO A 183 52.79 23.54 19.56
C PRO A 183 51.96 23.17 20.80
N LEU A 184 50.63 23.14 20.67
CA LEU A 184 49.78 22.47 21.65
C LEU A 184 49.03 21.32 20.98
N GLY A 185 49.64 20.14 21.07
CA GLY A 185 49.06 18.87 20.64
C GLY A 185 49.77 17.71 21.32
N LEU A 186 49.10 16.56 21.36
CA LEU A 186 49.40 15.25 22.00
C LEU A 186 50.85 14.72 21.97
N ALA A 187 51.81 15.41 21.36
CA ALA A 187 53.25 15.14 21.46
C ALA A 187 53.86 15.46 22.84
N ALA A 188 53.08 16.01 23.79
CA ALA A 188 53.49 16.20 25.17
C ALA A 188 53.10 15.04 26.12
N LEU A 189 52.51 13.95 25.58
CA LEU A 189 51.98 12.83 26.38
C LEU A 189 52.57 11.46 26.03
N PHE A 190 53.64 11.39 25.23
CA PHE A 190 54.44 10.18 25.01
C PHE A 190 55.92 10.49 25.03
#